data_AF-A0A662MTD3-F1
#
_entry.id   AF-A0A662MTD3-F1
#
_cell.length_a   1.000
_cell.length_b   1.000
_cell.length_c   1.000
_cell.angle_alpha   90.00
_cell.angle_beta   90.00
_cell.angle_gamma   90.00
#
_symmetry.space_group_name_H-M   'P 1'
#
loop_
_entity.id
_entity.type
_entity.pdbx_description
1 polymer ?
#
loop_
_entity_poly.entity_id
_entity_poly.type
_entity_poly.pdbx_seq_one_letter_code
_entity_poly.pdbx_strand_id
1 'polypeptide(L)'
;MVVKECPECHGSGKVKIGEKECEVCNGWGYVPADFKLDKQLRGYKNLDYFGVDEEVDEIPCPECHGKGTVPVYGDCPMCGGTGRVLACDICGKVKGSWEPGMESTWICPECERKFKIVYILDNTCDYEDVEVGNAYKGSVERVERFGVFVRLNKHVVGLIKRKDLLKKDYSVGDEIVVQVLDVRPDRNEVDLIESALKKYREVLVRKEIPLSDIGALTKEMAGKTVRFRGKVTQIQVTGGPTVFTVSDGTGITWAAAFEAPGVRAYPKIEVGDVVEVIGKVSFHAGEIQIEVSDMARLWGPDAAQVKTKIEEELNRKAQPEDVGFLIDSEILEKLKPKIMEAAFIIRKAIYEGRPILLRHHADTDGYVSGLALESAIIPLLKEVSPDPDAEWHLFKRRPSRAPFYELEDVLKDIIFAVEDSRKFGEELPLIVIVDNGGTSEDIPAYRRLKAYGVPIVVVDHHDPREFVSENRALVDEYVDVHVNPHLVKRGYYELTAGMLATELARFIYPPVEEKIKHLPAIAGTGDRSNAPEFEQYKRIAKQMKGLTEEDLKKIA
;
A
#
# COMPACT_ATOMS: atom_id res chain seq x y z
N MET A 1 1.15 -27.33 16.45
CA MET A 1 1.79 -26.02 16.27
C MET A 1 3.04 -26.00 17.12
N VAL A 2 4.19 -25.77 16.47
CA VAL A 2 5.56 -26.04 16.93
C VAL A 2 6.16 -24.83 17.63
N VAL A 3 5.96 -23.67 17.02
CA VAL A 3 6.05 -22.37 17.68
C VAL A 3 4.74 -22.18 18.43
N LYS A 4 4.85 -22.03 19.75
CA LYS A 4 3.71 -21.79 20.62
C LYS A 4 3.88 -20.46 21.30
N GLU A 5 2.76 -19.85 21.67
CA GLU A 5 2.76 -18.82 22.68
C GLU A 5 3.48 -19.36 23.92
N CYS A 6 4.39 -18.56 24.45
CA CYS A 6 5.12 -18.90 25.64
C CYS A 6 4.12 -19.21 26.76
N PRO A 7 4.16 -20.39 27.37
CA PRO A 7 3.19 -20.78 28.39
C PRO A 7 3.31 -19.95 29.67
N GLU A 8 4.42 -19.25 29.87
CA GLU A 8 4.67 -18.41 31.05
C GLU A 8 4.11 -16.98 30.89
N CYS A 9 4.22 -16.37 29.70
CA CYS A 9 3.72 -15.01 29.45
C CYS A 9 2.49 -14.94 28.53
N HIS A 10 1.97 -16.09 28.09
CA HIS A 10 0.81 -16.21 27.20
C HIS A 10 0.92 -15.32 25.95
N GLY A 11 2.09 -15.32 25.30
CA GLY A 11 2.34 -14.55 24.08
C GLY A 11 2.74 -13.09 24.28
N SER A 12 2.60 -12.53 25.49
CA SER A 12 2.89 -11.10 25.73
C SER A 12 4.38 -10.74 25.73
N GLY A 13 5.26 -11.73 25.86
CA GLY A 13 6.70 -11.54 26.02
C GLY A 13 7.10 -11.00 27.39
N LYS A 14 6.14 -10.61 28.24
CA LYS A 14 6.41 -9.93 29.50
C LYS A 14 5.76 -10.64 30.68
N VAL A 15 6.45 -10.67 31.81
CA VAL A 15 5.93 -11.17 33.08
C VAL A 15 5.99 -10.08 34.14
N LYS A 16 5.04 -10.08 35.07
CA LYS A 16 5.06 -9.12 36.18
C LYS A 16 6.24 -9.45 37.10
N ILE A 17 7.22 -8.55 37.16
CA ILE A 17 8.44 -8.71 37.98
C ILE A 17 8.36 -7.97 39.31
N GLY A 18 7.37 -7.10 39.48
CA GLY A 18 7.15 -6.37 40.71
C GLY A 18 6.04 -5.33 40.59
N GLU A 19 6.03 -4.41 41.54
CA GLU A 19 5.17 -3.23 41.52
C GLU A 19 6.03 -2.02 41.84
N LYS A 20 5.76 -0.90 41.19
CA LYS A 20 6.36 0.40 41.54
C LYS A 20 5.28 1.32 42.05
N GLU A 21 5.69 2.32 42.81
CA GLU A 21 4.82 3.39 43.27
C GLU A 21 4.19 4.10 42.06
N CYS A 22 2.87 4.31 42.10
CA CYS A 22 2.14 4.98 41.03
C CYS A 22 2.54 6.46 41.02
N GLU A 23 3.10 6.93 39.92
CA GLU A 23 3.63 8.30 39.79
C GLU A 23 2.49 9.34 39.77
N VAL A 24 1.31 8.96 39.27
CA VAL A 24 0.13 9.84 39.22
C VAL A 24 -0.40 10.18 40.61
N CYS A 25 -0.43 9.21 41.52
CA CYS A 25 -0.90 9.44 42.90
C CYS A 25 0.21 9.40 43.95
N ASN A 26 1.48 9.31 43.57
CA ASN A 26 2.63 9.12 44.46
C ASN A 26 2.37 8.12 45.60
N GLY A 27 1.89 6.91 45.26
CA GLY A 27 1.68 5.87 46.26
C GLY A 27 0.37 5.93 47.04
N TRP A 28 -0.38 7.03 46.96
CA TRP A 28 -1.59 7.24 47.79
C TRP A 28 -2.81 6.43 47.35
N GLY A 29 -2.89 6.08 46.06
CA GLY A 29 -4.01 5.32 45.47
C GLY A 29 -5.20 6.18 45.06
N TYR A 30 -5.29 7.40 45.54
CA TYR A 30 -6.38 8.35 45.25
C TYR A 30 -5.82 9.67 44.71
N VAL A 31 -6.62 10.36 43.91
CA VAL A 31 -6.31 11.70 43.38
C VAL A 31 -7.49 12.64 43.66
N PRO A 32 -7.25 13.95 43.77
CA PRO A 32 -8.33 14.92 43.95
C PRO A 32 -9.41 14.81 42.86
N ALA A 33 -10.67 15.07 43.21
CA ALA A 33 -11.80 14.93 42.29
C ALA A 33 -11.74 15.85 41.04
N ASP A 34 -10.93 16.91 41.08
CA ASP A 34 -10.69 17.84 39.96
C ASP A 34 -9.48 17.46 39.07
N PHE A 35 -8.88 16.28 39.27
CA PHE A 35 -7.71 15.81 38.52
C PHE A 35 -7.99 15.71 37.00
N LYS A 36 -7.26 16.50 36.20
CA LYS A 36 -7.39 16.52 34.73
C LYS A 36 -6.42 15.53 34.08
N LEU A 37 -6.91 14.71 33.14
CA LEU A 37 -6.11 13.73 32.42
C LEU A 37 -5.22 14.40 31.35
N ASP A 38 -3.91 14.27 31.48
CA ASP A 38 -2.93 14.79 30.50
C ASP A 38 -2.92 13.97 29.20
N LYS A 39 -2.41 14.56 28.12
CA LYS A 39 -2.38 13.97 26.76
C LYS A 39 -1.67 12.61 26.62
N GLN A 40 -0.94 12.13 27.64
CA GLN A 40 -0.19 10.86 27.62
C GLN A 40 -1.02 9.61 28.00
N LEU A 41 -2.25 9.76 28.49
CA LEU A 41 -3.12 8.64 28.90
C LEU A 41 -4.35 8.51 27.98
N ARG A 42 -4.13 8.21 26.69
CA ARG A 42 -5.23 7.91 25.75
C ARG A 42 -5.60 6.43 25.84
N GLY A 43 -6.68 6.10 26.56
CA GLY A 43 -7.22 4.74 26.55
C GLY A 43 -8.49 4.49 27.37
N TYR A 44 -8.75 5.27 28.43
CA TYR A 44 -9.92 5.05 29.29
C TYR A 44 -11.02 6.07 28.99
N LYS A 45 -12.07 5.63 28.27
CA LYS A 45 -13.36 6.31 28.23
C LYS A 45 -14.34 5.56 29.12
N ASN A 46 -15.15 6.34 29.85
CA ASN A 46 -16.31 5.98 30.67
C ASN A 46 -16.02 5.91 32.17
N LEU A 47 -16.17 7.06 32.85
CA LEU A 47 -16.41 7.18 34.29
C LEU A 47 -17.91 7.37 34.61
N ASP A 48 -18.82 7.12 33.67
CA ASP A 48 -20.27 7.31 33.86
C ASP A 48 -20.95 6.19 34.69
N TYR A 49 -20.18 5.40 35.46
CA TYR A 49 -20.72 4.24 36.19
C TYR A 49 -20.24 4.11 37.65
N PHE A 50 -20.11 5.23 38.35
CA PHE A 50 -20.17 5.23 39.81
C PHE A 50 -21.20 6.27 40.24
N GLY A 51 -22.45 5.82 40.43
CA GLY A 51 -23.49 6.64 41.04
C GLY A 51 -23.11 6.96 42.49
N VAL A 52 -22.53 8.14 42.70
CA VAL A 52 -22.22 8.66 44.02
C VAL A 52 -22.80 10.08 44.10
N ASP A 53 -23.93 10.19 44.79
CA ASP A 53 -24.43 11.44 45.34
C ASP A 53 -23.53 11.87 46.51
N GLU A 54 -23.32 13.19 46.66
CA GLU A 54 -22.57 13.91 47.70
C GLU A 54 -21.04 14.05 47.53
N GLU A 55 -20.52 15.18 48.00
CA GLU A 55 -19.15 15.71 47.88
C GLU A 55 -18.06 14.65 48.15
N VAL A 56 -17.43 14.14 47.09
CA VAL A 56 -16.25 13.28 47.18
C VAL A 56 -15.01 14.12 46.86
N ASP A 57 -14.17 14.41 47.85
CA ASP A 57 -12.94 15.19 47.68
C ASP A 57 -11.85 14.42 46.90
N GLU A 58 -11.88 13.09 46.93
CA GLU A 58 -10.85 12.22 46.34
C GLU A 58 -11.47 11.03 45.59
N ILE A 59 -11.04 10.83 44.35
CA ILE A 59 -11.44 9.69 43.51
C ILE A 59 -10.30 8.67 43.42
N PRO A 60 -10.60 7.36 43.26
CA PRO A 60 -9.56 6.35 43.03
C PRO A 60 -8.71 6.73 41.82
N CYS A 61 -7.38 6.69 41.98
CA CYS A 61 -6.44 7.06 40.93
C CYS A 61 -6.73 6.27 39.64
N PRO A 62 -6.88 6.92 38.48
CA PRO A 62 -7.26 6.25 37.24
C PRO A 62 -6.19 5.29 36.70
N GLU A 63 -4.94 5.42 37.16
CA GLU A 63 -3.83 4.58 36.70
C GLU A 63 -3.63 3.32 37.57
N CYS A 64 -3.73 3.44 38.89
CA CYS A 64 -3.57 2.29 39.81
C CYS A 64 -4.89 1.76 40.40
N HIS A 65 -6.01 2.42 40.10
CA HIS A 65 -7.36 2.08 40.56
C HIS A 65 -7.46 1.90 42.08
N GLY A 66 -6.92 2.83 42.87
CA GLY A 66 -6.99 2.77 44.34
C GLY A 66 -5.85 2.03 45.03
N LYS A 67 -4.93 1.40 44.28
CA LYS A 67 -3.89 0.53 44.88
C LYS A 67 -2.62 1.25 45.33
N GLY A 68 -2.36 2.46 44.82
CA GLY A 68 -1.13 3.20 45.08
C GLY A 68 0.10 2.68 44.32
N THR A 69 0.06 1.47 43.78
CA THR A 69 1.15 0.85 43.02
C THR A 69 0.69 0.43 41.63
N VAL A 70 1.59 0.48 40.65
CA VAL A 70 1.39 -0.01 39.29
C VAL A 70 2.30 -1.22 39.02
N PRO A 71 1.81 -2.27 38.34
CA PRO A 71 2.60 -3.45 38.04
C PRO A 71 3.76 -3.10 37.08
N VAL A 72 4.97 -3.57 37.41
CA VAL A 72 6.14 -3.49 36.54
C VAL A 72 6.32 -4.81 35.82
N TYR A 73 6.41 -4.74 34.50
CA TYR A 73 6.60 -5.89 33.64
C TYR A 73 8.04 -5.93 33.14
N GLY A 74 8.68 -7.09 33.30
CA GLY A 74 9.99 -7.40 32.73
C GLY A 74 9.86 -8.43 31.63
N ASP A 75 10.94 -8.65 30.89
CA ASP A 75 10.99 -9.67 29.84
C ASP A 75 10.81 -11.07 30.46
N CYS A 76 9.98 -11.88 29.82
CA CYS A 76 9.71 -13.24 30.27
C CYS A 76 10.99 -14.09 30.20
N PRO A 77 11.40 -14.74 31.30
CA PRO A 77 12.66 -15.49 31.35
C PRO A 77 12.65 -16.73 30.46
N MET A 78 11.48 -17.34 30.21
CA MET A 78 11.37 -18.52 29.35
C MET A 78 11.49 -18.21 27.85
N CYS A 79 10.96 -17.07 27.39
CA CYS A 79 11.02 -16.69 25.97
C CYS A 79 12.00 -15.55 25.69
N GLY A 80 12.65 -14.98 26.70
CA GLY A 80 13.57 -13.85 26.55
C GLY A 80 12.91 -12.60 25.96
N GLY A 81 11.64 -12.34 26.27
CA GLY A 81 10.91 -11.18 25.72
C GLY A 81 10.15 -11.43 24.41
N THR A 82 10.42 -12.53 23.70
CA THR A 82 9.86 -12.78 22.35
C THR A 82 8.37 -13.16 22.33
N GLY A 83 7.81 -13.58 23.47
CA GLY A 83 6.45 -14.11 23.60
C GLY A 83 6.25 -15.51 23.03
N ARG A 84 7.26 -16.10 22.37
CA ARG A 84 7.15 -17.39 21.66
C ARG A 84 8.24 -18.37 22.08
N VAL A 85 7.89 -19.65 22.04
CA VAL A 85 8.81 -20.74 22.36
C VAL A 85 8.75 -21.83 21.30
N LEU A 86 9.90 -22.45 21.05
CA LEU A 86 9.99 -23.62 20.19
C LEU A 86 9.73 -24.87 21.01
N ALA A 87 8.75 -25.68 20.60
CA ALA A 87 8.35 -26.91 21.27
C ALA A 87 8.41 -28.12 20.33
N CYS A 88 8.64 -29.30 20.90
CA CYS A 88 8.71 -30.56 20.16
C CYS A 88 7.38 -30.86 19.46
N ASP A 89 7.43 -31.14 18.16
CA ASP A 89 6.26 -31.45 17.32
C ASP A 89 5.44 -32.65 17.81
N ILE A 90 6.09 -33.61 18.47
CA ILE A 90 5.46 -34.86 18.87
C ILE A 90 4.93 -34.82 20.31
N CYS A 91 5.70 -34.27 21.26
CA CYS A 91 5.35 -34.31 22.69
C CYS A 91 5.13 -32.94 23.33
N GLY A 92 5.46 -31.84 22.64
CA GLY A 92 5.28 -30.48 23.14
C GLY A 92 6.31 -30.01 24.17
N LYS A 93 7.37 -30.80 24.45
CA LYS A 93 8.51 -30.37 25.30
C LYS A 93 9.11 -29.09 24.73
N VAL A 94 9.37 -28.08 25.57
CA VAL A 94 9.92 -26.79 25.12
C VAL A 94 11.45 -26.88 25.00
N LYS A 95 12.02 -26.35 23.90
CA LYS A 95 13.46 -26.22 23.66
C LYS A 95 14.00 -24.92 24.27
N GLY A 96 13.28 -23.81 24.04
CA GLY A 96 13.69 -22.46 24.44
C GLY A 96 12.88 -21.37 23.73
N SER A 97 13.37 -20.13 23.83
CA SER A 97 12.84 -18.99 23.07
C SER A 97 12.93 -19.22 21.57
N TRP A 98 12.08 -18.50 20.82
CA TRP A 98 12.05 -18.57 19.37
C TRP A 98 11.89 -17.17 18.77
N GLU A 99 12.63 -16.89 17.69
CA GLU A 99 12.59 -15.64 16.94
C GLU A 99 12.37 -15.90 15.44
N PRO A 100 11.76 -14.95 14.70
CA PRO A 100 11.63 -15.05 13.25
C PRO A 100 12.97 -15.30 12.55
N GLY A 101 13.02 -16.34 11.71
CA GLY A 101 14.25 -16.79 11.04
C GLY A 101 14.95 -17.96 11.72
N MET A 102 14.55 -18.37 12.94
CA MET A 102 14.99 -19.62 13.56
C MET A 102 14.20 -20.83 13.02
N GLU A 103 14.78 -22.02 13.17
CA GLU A 103 14.11 -23.30 12.88
C GLU A 103 12.72 -23.34 13.52
N SER A 104 11.72 -23.62 12.70
CA SER A 104 10.32 -23.72 13.10
C SER A 104 9.90 -25.15 13.45
N THR A 105 10.79 -26.12 13.21
CA THR A 105 10.54 -27.55 13.38
C THR A 105 11.54 -28.09 14.38
N TRP A 106 11.06 -28.81 15.38
CA TRP A 106 11.97 -29.47 16.31
C TRP A 106 11.34 -30.73 16.87
N ILE A 107 12.14 -31.79 16.95
CA ILE A 107 11.75 -33.03 17.59
C ILE A 107 12.79 -33.32 18.66
N CYS A 108 12.32 -33.54 19.89
CA CYS A 108 13.24 -33.84 20.98
C CYS A 108 13.90 -35.21 20.78
N PRO A 109 15.13 -35.43 21.29
CA PRO A 109 15.87 -36.68 21.09
C PRO A 109 15.12 -37.95 21.53
N GLU A 110 14.24 -37.83 22.52
CA GLU A 110 13.40 -38.94 22.99
C GLU A 110 12.35 -39.34 21.95
N CYS A 111 11.71 -38.36 21.29
CA CYS A 111 10.70 -38.61 20.28
C CYS A 111 11.33 -39.11 18.97
N GLU A 112 12.50 -38.58 18.62
CA GLU A 112 13.26 -39.00 17.44
C GLU A 112 13.69 -40.48 17.53
N ARG A 113 14.08 -40.95 18.73
CA ARG A 113 14.38 -42.37 18.96
C ARG A 113 13.15 -43.26 18.96
N LYS A 114 12.00 -42.73 19.39
CA LYS A 114 10.77 -43.50 19.62
C LYS A 114 9.93 -43.66 18.36
N PHE A 115 9.93 -42.69 17.46
CA PHE A 115 9.05 -42.66 16.29
C PHE A 115 9.85 -42.54 14.99
N LYS A 116 9.34 -43.17 13.93
CA LYS A 116 9.76 -42.87 12.57
C LYS A 116 9.02 -41.62 12.12
N ILE A 117 9.76 -40.63 11.65
CA ILE A 117 9.23 -39.31 11.30
C ILE A 117 9.21 -39.19 9.79
N VAL A 118 8.13 -38.65 9.26
CA VAL A 118 8.00 -38.27 7.86
C VAL A 118 7.58 -36.81 7.82
N TYR A 119 8.34 -35.99 7.12
CA TYR A 119 8.09 -34.57 7.01
C TYR A 119 7.14 -34.26 5.85
N ILE A 120 6.24 -33.32 6.07
CA ILE A 120 5.40 -32.71 5.03
C ILE A 120 5.94 -31.31 4.81
N LEU A 121 6.34 -31.00 3.60
CA LEU A 121 6.94 -29.72 3.26
C LEU A 121 5.84 -28.72 2.87
N ASP A 122 5.75 -27.59 3.56
CA ASP A 122 4.81 -26.51 3.24
C ASP A 122 5.31 -25.69 2.01
N ASN A 123 4.43 -24.95 1.33
CA ASN A 123 4.80 -24.15 0.16
C ASN A 123 5.71 -22.95 0.51
N THR A 124 5.85 -22.63 1.79
CA THR A 124 6.83 -21.64 2.27
C THR A 124 8.28 -22.11 2.18
N CYS A 125 8.52 -23.40 1.95
CA CYS A 125 9.85 -24.01 1.89
C CYS A 125 10.33 -24.21 0.44
N ASP A 126 11.65 -24.18 0.26
CA ASP A 126 12.31 -24.49 -1.01
C ASP A 126 13.42 -25.56 -0.87
N TYR A 127 14.27 -25.71 -1.89
CA TYR A 127 15.32 -26.74 -1.92
C TYR A 127 16.34 -26.57 -0.78
N GLU A 128 16.50 -25.37 -0.19
CA GLU A 128 17.41 -25.14 0.94
C GLU A 128 16.87 -25.73 2.25
N ASP A 129 15.55 -25.90 2.36
CA ASP A 129 14.90 -26.43 3.55
C ASP A 129 14.79 -27.97 3.54
N VAL A 130 15.33 -28.62 2.50
CA VAL A 130 15.32 -30.08 2.34
C VAL A 130 16.61 -30.70 2.89
N GLU A 131 16.49 -31.40 4.01
CA GLU A 131 17.64 -32.07 4.65
C GLU A 131 17.90 -33.49 4.13
N VAL A 132 19.18 -33.80 3.87
CA VAL A 132 19.66 -35.13 3.49
C VAL A 132 19.42 -36.14 4.62
N GLY A 133 18.96 -37.33 4.27
CA GLY A 133 18.69 -38.43 5.20
C GLY A 133 17.29 -38.40 5.81
N ASN A 134 16.58 -37.27 5.77
CA ASN A 134 15.21 -37.17 6.25
C ASN A 134 14.22 -37.81 5.27
N ALA A 135 13.10 -38.30 5.82
CA ALA A 135 12.00 -38.85 5.03
C ALA A 135 10.90 -37.81 4.85
N TYR A 136 10.39 -37.64 3.64
CA TYR A 136 9.33 -36.71 3.27
C TYR A 136 8.17 -37.45 2.63
N LYS A 137 6.98 -36.86 2.75
CA LYS A 137 5.80 -37.29 2.01
C LYS A 137 5.65 -36.42 0.77
N GLY A 138 5.41 -37.04 -0.37
CA GLY A 138 5.15 -36.34 -1.63
C GLY A 138 4.17 -37.09 -2.50
N SER A 139 3.87 -36.50 -3.66
CA SER A 139 3.01 -37.10 -4.68
C SER A 139 3.76 -37.26 -5.99
N VAL A 140 3.53 -38.35 -6.70
CA VAL A 140 4.13 -38.59 -8.02
C VAL A 140 3.63 -37.55 -9.01
N GLU A 141 4.53 -36.75 -9.55
CA GLU A 141 4.22 -35.72 -10.55
C GLU A 141 4.38 -36.25 -11.98
N ARG A 142 5.46 -37.00 -12.24
CA ARG A 142 5.74 -37.55 -13.56
C ARG A 142 6.50 -38.87 -13.46
N VAL A 143 6.20 -39.79 -14.37
CA VAL A 143 6.87 -41.09 -14.46
C VAL A 143 7.62 -41.16 -15.78
N GLU A 144 8.93 -41.41 -15.71
CA GLU A 144 9.83 -41.50 -16.85
C GLU A 144 10.50 -42.87 -16.92
N ARG A 145 11.13 -43.19 -18.07
CA ARG A 145 11.81 -44.49 -18.26
C ARG A 145 12.95 -44.74 -17.27
N PHE A 146 13.59 -43.66 -16.81
CA PHE A 146 14.76 -43.69 -15.92
C PHE A 146 14.42 -43.47 -14.43
N GLY A 147 13.21 -43.03 -14.11
CA GLY A 147 12.84 -42.71 -12.73
C GLY A 147 11.48 -42.06 -12.59
N VAL A 148 11.11 -41.74 -11.35
CA VAL A 148 9.85 -41.12 -10.98
C VAL A 148 10.13 -39.77 -10.33
N PHE A 149 9.51 -38.71 -10.84
CA PHE A 149 9.56 -37.38 -10.25
C PHE A 149 8.47 -37.25 -9.18
N VAL A 150 8.88 -36.91 -7.97
CA VAL A 150 8.01 -36.77 -6.81
C VAL A 150 8.02 -35.32 -6.37
N ARG A 151 6.83 -34.74 -6.30
CA ARG A 151 6.58 -33.40 -5.79
C ARG A 151 6.47 -33.45 -4.27
N LEU A 152 7.36 -32.74 -3.57
CA LEU A 152 7.31 -32.61 -2.10
C LEU A 152 6.41 -31.44 -1.68
N ASN A 153 6.43 -30.34 -2.42
CA ASN A 153 5.52 -29.20 -2.33
C ASN A 153 5.39 -28.51 -3.70
N LYS A 154 4.77 -27.33 -3.81
CA LYS A 154 4.65 -26.60 -5.10
C LYS A 154 5.99 -26.25 -5.78
N HIS A 155 7.10 -26.21 -5.04
CA HIS A 155 8.38 -25.67 -5.52
C HIS A 155 9.50 -26.71 -5.62
N VAL A 156 9.39 -27.81 -4.87
CA VAL A 156 10.42 -28.82 -4.72
C VAL A 156 9.96 -30.12 -5.36
N VAL A 157 10.67 -30.51 -6.43
CA VAL A 157 10.50 -31.78 -7.11
C VAL A 157 11.81 -32.55 -7.01
N GLY A 158 11.73 -33.79 -6.54
CA GLY A 158 12.86 -34.71 -6.51
C GLY A 158 12.70 -35.88 -7.46
N LEU A 159 13.81 -36.55 -7.77
CA LEU A 159 13.85 -37.70 -8.67
C LEU A 159 14.20 -38.97 -7.90
N ILE A 160 13.37 -39.99 -8.02
CA ILE A 160 13.71 -41.36 -7.63
C ILE A 160 14.21 -42.12 -8.85
N LYS A 161 15.44 -42.64 -8.80
CA LYS A 161 15.98 -43.48 -9.87
C LYS A 161 15.30 -44.83 -9.86
N ARG A 162 15.13 -45.45 -11.02
CA ARG A 162 14.37 -46.71 -11.16
C ARG A 162 14.86 -47.87 -10.29
N LYS A 163 16.16 -47.91 -9.99
CA LYS A 163 16.78 -48.92 -9.12
C LYS A 163 16.41 -48.75 -7.63
N ASP A 164 15.98 -47.55 -7.25
CA ASP A 164 15.70 -47.15 -5.88
C ASP A 164 14.18 -47.11 -5.57
N LEU A 165 13.35 -47.60 -6.51
CA LEU A 165 11.92 -47.82 -6.35
C LEU A 165 11.65 -49.22 -5.77
N LEU A 166 10.77 -49.31 -4.77
CA LEU A 166 10.31 -50.58 -4.22
C LEU A 166 9.14 -51.15 -5.02
N LYS A 167 8.28 -50.28 -5.56
CA LYS A 167 7.18 -50.65 -6.47
C LYS A 167 7.57 -50.37 -7.92
N LYS A 168 7.21 -51.28 -8.83
CA LYS A 168 7.56 -51.16 -10.26
C LYS A 168 6.71 -50.15 -11.02
N ASP A 169 5.46 -49.95 -10.59
CA ASP A 169 4.47 -49.14 -11.31
C ASP A 169 3.85 -48.07 -10.41
N TYR A 170 3.99 -46.82 -10.83
CA TYR A 170 3.41 -45.63 -10.21
C TYR A 170 2.55 -44.89 -11.23
N SER A 171 1.47 -44.27 -10.75
CA SER A 171 0.64 -43.35 -11.52
C SER A 171 0.84 -41.92 -11.02
N VAL A 172 0.61 -40.94 -11.89
CA VAL A 172 0.60 -39.52 -11.50
C VAL A 172 -0.47 -39.32 -10.43
N GLY A 173 -0.10 -38.66 -9.33
CA GLY A 173 -0.95 -38.44 -8.16
C GLY A 173 -0.78 -39.45 -7.02
N ASP A 174 -0.05 -40.55 -7.22
CA ASP A 174 0.20 -41.53 -6.15
C ASP A 174 0.99 -40.88 -4.99
N GLU A 175 0.50 -41.04 -3.75
CA GLU A 175 1.25 -40.64 -2.56
C GLU A 175 2.40 -41.61 -2.29
N ILE A 176 3.58 -41.07 -1.99
CA ILE A 176 4.79 -41.84 -1.75
C ILE A 176 5.61 -41.21 -0.63
N VAL A 177 6.21 -42.06 0.21
CA VAL A 177 7.18 -41.64 1.23
C VAL A 177 8.58 -41.85 0.66
N VAL A 178 9.37 -40.79 0.68
CA VAL A 178 10.70 -40.76 0.07
C VAL A 178 11.74 -40.34 1.08
N GLN A 179 12.96 -40.85 0.97
CA GLN A 179 14.09 -40.39 1.76
C GLN A 179 15.04 -39.60 0.86
N VAL A 180 15.54 -38.47 1.35
CA VAL A 180 16.48 -37.62 0.61
C VAL A 180 17.85 -38.26 0.65
N LEU A 181 18.40 -38.57 -0.52
CA LEU A 181 19.74 -39.11 -0.68
C LEU A 181 20.77 -37.99 -0.84
N ASP A 182 20.44 -36.99 -1.65
CA ASP A 182 21.30 -35.84 -1.92
C ASP A 182 20.45 -34.63 -2.33
N VAL A 183 20.94 -33.42 -2.06
CA VAL A 183 20.28 -32.17 -2.41
C VAL A 183 21.29 -31.19 -2.98
N ARG A 184 20.94 -30.58 -4.11
CA ARG A 184 21.76 -29.57 -4.80
C ARG A 184 20.90 -28.33 -5.05
N PRO A 185 20.78 -27.43 -4.06
CA PRO A 185 19.87 -26.28 -4.14
C PRO A 185 20.21 -25.32 -5.29
N ASP A 186 21.49 -25.16 -5.61
CA ASP A 186 21.98 -24.33 -6.72
C ASP A 186 21.47 -24.81 -8.10
N ARG A 187 21.10 -26.08 -8.21
CA ARG A 187 20.57 -26.70 -9.44
C ARG A 187 19.09 -27.04 -9.37
N ASN A 188 18.42 -26.74 -8.25
CA ASN A 188 17.05 -27.18 -7.97
C ASN A 188 16.89 -28.71 -8.16
N GLU A 189 17.86 -29.49 -7.69
CA GLU A 189 17.84 -30.95 -7.82
C GLU A 189 17.79 -31.63 -6.44
N VAL A 190 16.89 -32.61 -6.29
CA VAL A 190 16.86 -33.52 -5.14
C VAL A 190 16.89 -34.96 -5.64
N ASP A 191 17.89 -35.74 -5.20
CA ASP A 191 17.92 -37.19 -5.41
C ASP A 191 17.15 -37.87 -4.26
N LEU A 192 16.16 -38.68 -4.61
CA LEU A 192 15.26 -39.35 -3.68
C LEU A 192 15.39 -40.88 -3.81
N ILE A 193 15.09 -41.59 -2.72
CA ILE A 193 14.89 -43.04 -2.72
C ILE A 193 13.53 -43.36 -2.08
N GLU A 194 12.87 -44.43 -2.53
CA GLU A 194 11.59 -44.83 -1.94
C GLU A 194 11.79 -45.40 -0.53
N SER A 195 10.98 -44.95 0.42
CA SER A 195 11.02 -45.41 1.81
C SER A 195 9.91 -46.43 2.09
N ALA A 196 10.27 -47.58 2.66
CA ALA A 196 9.32 -48.65 3.03
C ALA A 196 8.52 -48.37 4.32
N LEU A 197 8.53 -47.14 4.83
CA LEU A 197 7.92 -46.78 6.11
C LEU A 197 6.38 -46.89 6.07
N LYS A 198 5.82 -47.82 6.85
CA LYS A 198 4.36 -48.02 6.95
C LYS A 198 3.72 -47.42 8.20
N LYS A 199 4.51 -47.17 9.25
CA LYS A 199 4.07 -46.56 10.51
C LYS A 199 5.01 -45.42 10.85
N TYR A 200 4.51 -44.20 10.78
CA TYR A 200 5.27 -42.99 11.03
C TYR A 200 4.40 -41.91 11.65
N ARG A 201 5.04 -40.86 12.14
CA ARG A 201 4.43 -39.60 12.56
C ARG A 201 4.74 -38.55 11.50
N GLU A 202 3.70 -37.89 11.02
CA GLU A 202 3.84 -36.76 10.10
C GLU A 202 4.18 -35.49 10.88
N VAL A 203 5.17 -34.74 10.40
CA VAL A 203 5.59 -33.45 10.97
C VAL A 203 5.61 -32.42 9.84
N LEU A 204 4.87 -31.33 10.02
CA LEU A 204 4.78 -30.27 9.02
C LEU A 204 5.94 -29.29 9.17
N VAL A 205 6.74 -29.13 8.12
CA VAL A 205 7.85 -28.18 8.05
C VAL A 205 7.35 -26.90 7.38
N ARG A 206 7.52 -25.75 8.05
CA ARG A 206 7.11 -24.42 7.57
C ARG A 206 8.21 -23.41 7.73
N LYS A 207 8.42 -22.52 6.79
CA LYS A 207 9.33 -21.38 6.99
C LYS A 207 8.56 -20.18 7.50
N GLU A 208 8.89 -19.66 8.70
CA GLU A 208 8.27 -18.43 9.18
C GLU A 208 8.99 -17.23 8.58
N ILE A 209 8.43 -16.71 7.48
CA ILE A 209 8.98 -15.57 6.74
C ILE A 209 8.45 -14.29 7.39
N PRO A 210 9.29 -13.36 7.86
CA PRO A 210 8.81 -12.11 8.44
C PRO A 210 8.03 -11.29 7.42
N LEU A 211 7.01 -10.56 7.90
CA LEU A 211 6.32 -9.59 7.05
C LEU A 211 7.28 -8.48 6.66
N SER A 212 7.36 -8.22 5.37
CA SER A 212 8.18 -7.17 4.76
C SER A 212 7.24 -6.13 4.15
N ASP A 213 7.62 -4.86 4.26
CA ASP A 213 6.94 -3.78 3.54
C ASP A 213 7.47 -3.71 2.10
N ILE A 214 6.60 -3.48 1.12
CA ILE A 214 6.94 -3.41 -0.31
C ILE A 214 7.97 -2.31 -0.55
N GLY A 215 7.81 -1.15 0.10
CA GLY A 215 8.73 -0.02 -0.02
C GLY A 215 10.13 -0.28 0.55
N ALA A 216 10.33 -1.37 1.29
CA ALA A 216 11.64 -1.78 1.82
C ALA A 216 12.36 -2.78 0.91
N LEU A 217 11.72 -3.26 -0.17
CA LEU A 217 12.32 -4.20 -1.10
C LEU A 217 13.42 -3.49 -1.92
N THR A 218 14.59 -4.13 -1.99
CA THR A 218 15.73 -3.60 -2.75
C THR A 218 16.24 -4.63 -3.75
N LYS A 219 17.00 -4.17 -4.76
CA LYS A 219 17.60 -5.05 -5.77
C LYS A 219 18.60 -6.06 -5.16
N GLU A 220 19.14 -5.78 -3.98
CA GLU A 220 20.04 -6.69 -3.25
C GLU A 220 19.30 -7.90 -2.64
N MET A 221 17.96 -7.84 -2.58
CA MET A 221 17.13 -8.93 -2.07
C MET A 221 16.80 -9.99 -3.13
N ALA A 222 17.37 -9.88 -4.34
CA ALA A 222 17.18 -10.84 -5.42
C ALA A 222 17.35 -12.29 -4.97
N GLY A 223 16.41 -13.15 -5.35
CA GLY A 223 16.35 -14.57 -4.98
C GLY A 223 15.83 -14.84 -3.57
N LYS A 224 15.75 -13.84 -2.68
CA LYS A 224 15.21 -14.03 -1.32
C LYS A 224 13.70 -14.17 -1.35
N THR A 225 13.19 -15.08 -0.53
CA THR A 225 11.75 -15.24 -0.30
C THR A 225 11.26 -14.16 0.67
N VAL A 226 10.24 -13.42 0.25
CA VAL A 226 9.59 -12.38 1.04
C VAL A 226 8.11 -12.74 1.26
N ARG A 227 7.55 -12.21 2.34
CA ARG A 227 6.12 -12.27 2.64
C ARG A 227 5.63 -10.85 2.90
N PHE A 228 4.58 -10.44 2.22
CA PHE A 228 3.95 -9.13 2.43
C PHE A 228 2.43 -9.22 2.32
N ARG A 229 1.75 -8.20 2.81
CA ARG A 229 0.29 -8.08 2.73
C ARG A 229 -0.05 -6.78 2.04
N GLY A 230 -0.92 -6.83 1.05
CA GLY A 230 -1.29 -5.65 0.28
C GLY A 230 -2.65 -5.79 -0.39
N LYS A 231 -3.16 -4.67 -0.90
CA LYS A 231 -4.35 -4.60 -1.72
C LYS A 231 -3.96 -4.81 -3.18
N VAL A 232 -4.66 -5.70 -3.87
CA VAL A 232 -4.54 -5.86 -5.33
C VAL A 232 -5.16 -4.64 -6.00
N THR A 233 -4.37 -3.88 -6.76
CA THR A 233 -4.82 -2.69 -7.50
C THR A 233 -5.09 -2.98 -8.97
N GLN A 234 -4.46 -4.02 -9.52
CA GLN A 234 -4.61 -4.40 -10.93
C GLN A 234 -4.35 -5.90 -11.13
N ILE A 235 -4.98 -6.50 -12.14
CA ILE A 235 -4.75 -7.89 -12.57
C ILE A 235 -4.65 -7.93 -14.08
N GLN A 236 -3.52 -8.42 -14.60
CA GLN A 236 -3.28 -8.59 -16.02
C GLN A 236 -2.96 -10.04 -16.36
N VAL A 237 -3.76 -10.65 -17.24
CA VAL A 237 -3.48 -11.99 -17.77
C VAL A 237 -2.66 -11.85 -19.04
N THR A 238 -1.41 -12.31 -18.99
CA THR A 238 -0.51 -12.29 -20.16
C THR A 238 -0.50 -13.65 -20.87
N GLY A 239 0.25 -13.77 -21.98
CA GLY A 239 0.50 -15.07 -22.60
C GLY A 239 1.32 -16.03 -21.71
N GLY A 240 2.00 -15.50 -20.67
CA GLY A 240 2.75 -16.25 -19.67
C GLY A 240 2.06 -16.22 -18.31
N PRO A 241 2.64 -15.55 -17.29
CA PRO A 241 2.04 -15.47 -15.96
C PRO A 241 0.85 -14.50 -15.91
N THR A 242 0.02 -14.66 -14.88
CA THR A 242 -0.88 -13.60 -14.44
C THR A 242 -0.09 -12.63 -13.56
N VAL A 243 -0.09 -11.36 -13.90
CA VAL A 243 0.61 -10.30 -13.17
C VAL A 243 -0.40 -9.55 -12.31
N PHE A 244 -0.16 -9.52 -11.01
CA PHE A 244 -0.95 -8.77 -10.03
C PHE A 244 -0.16 -7.53 -9.63
N THR A 245 -0.76 -6.35 -9.72
CA THR A 245 -0.18 -5.14 -9.10
C THR A 245 -0.70 -5.05 -7.67
N VAL A 246 0.20 -4.98 -6.70
CA VAL A 246 -0.13 -4.99 -5.28
C VAL A 246 0.49 -3.78 -4.60
N SER A 247 -0.32 -3.08 -3.79
CA SER A 247 0.10 -1.95 -2.96
C SER A 247 -0.15 -2.22 -1.49
N ASP A 248 0.83 -1.93 -0.63
CA ASP A 248 0.71 -2.01 0.83
C ASP A 248 0.71 -0.63 1.50
N GLY A 249 0.61 0.44 0.69
CA GLY A 249 0.71 1.83 1.13
C GLY A 249 2.15 2.33 1.31
N THR A 250 3.12 1.44 1.47
CA THR A 250 4.55 1.78 1.49
C THR A 250 5.18 1.72 0.10
N GLY A 251 4.65 0.91 -0.82
CA GLY A 251 5.09 0.86 -2.21
C GLY A 251 4.13 0.05 -3.08
N ILE A 252 4.44 0.00 -4.39
CA ILE A 252 3.71 -0.80 -5.38
C ILE A 252 4.70 -1.78 -6.00
N THR A 253 4.31 -3.05 -6.14
CA THR A 253 5.12 -4.05 -6.85
C THR A 253 4.26 -4.99 -7.67
N TRP A 254 4.89 -5.68 -8.61
CA TRP A 254 4.27 -6.74 -9.37
C TRP A 254 4.46 -8.09 -8.69
N ALA A 255 3.39 -8.87 -8.60
CA ALA A 255 3.38 -10.25 -8.17
C ALA A 255 3.00 -11.13 -9.37
N ALA A 256 3.98 -11.78 -9.98
CA ALA A 256 3.80 -12.66 -11.13
C ALA A 256 3.52 -14.10 -10.67
N ALA A 257 2.33 -14.61 -10.97
CA ALA A 257 1.94 -15.98 -10.66
C ALA A 257 1.76 -16.78 -11.96
N PHE A 258 2.42 -17.93 -12.03
CA PHE A 258 2.36 -18.82 -13.18
C PHE A 258 1.67 -20.14 -12.81
N GLU A 259 0.67 -20.53 -13.59
CA GLU A 259 0.01 -21.85 -13.50
C GLU A 259 0.24 -22.62 -14.81
N ALA A 260 -0.21 -22.05 -15.93
CA ALA A 260 0.04 -22.52 -17.29
C ALA A 260 -0.09 -21.34 -18.28
N PRO A 261 0.48 -21.43 -19.49
CA PRO A 261 0.40 -20.34 -20.48
C PRO A 261 -1.05 -19.94 -20.78
N GLY A 262 -1.38 -18.66 -20.58
CA GLY A 262 -2.71 -18.09 -20.81
C GLY A 262 -3.80 -18.48 -19.79
N VAL A 263 -3.45 -19.20 -18.73
CA VAL A 263 -4.38 -19.58 -17.65
C VAL A 263 -4.28 -18.58 -16.50
N ARG A 264 -5.41 -18.00 -16.09
CA ARG A 264 -5.49 -17.07 -14.94
C ARG A 264 -5.12 -17.81 -13.66
N ALA A 265 -4.00 -17.43 -13.04
CA ALA A 265 -3.65 -17.86 -11.70
C ALA A 265 -4.58 -17.20 -10.69
N TYR A 266 -4.93 -17.90 -9.60
CA TYR A 266 -5.78 -17.40 -8.51
C TYR A 266 -7.09 -16.73 -8.98
N PRO A 267 -7.98 -17.44 -9.72
CA PRO A 267 -9.18 -16.85 -10.33
C PRO A 267 -10.23 -16.32 -9.34
N LYS A 268 -10.06 -16.55 -8.03
CA LYS A 268 -10.94 -16.05 -6.96
C LYS A 268 -10.47 -14.72 -6.35
N ILE A 269 -9.28 -14.26 -6.72
CA ILE A 269 -8.71 -12.99 -6.26
C ILE A 269 -9.09 -11.93 -7.30
N GLU A 270 -9.76 -10.88 -6.84
CA GLU A 270 -10.19 -9.76 -7.67
C GLU A 270 -9.50 -8.46 -7.26
N VAL A 271 -9.58 -7.45 -8.12
CA VAL A 271 -9.11 -6.10 -7.82
C VAL A 271 -9.84 -5.57 -6.57
N GLY A 272 -9.08 -4.99 -5.65
CA GLY A 272 -9.55 -4.51 -4.37
C GLY A 272 -9.45 -5.53 -3.22
N ASP A 273 -9.18 -6.80 -3.50
CA ASP A 273 -8.96 -7.80 -2.47
C ASP A 273 -7.64 -7.54 -1.72
N VAL A 274 -7.65 -7.78 -0.42
CA VAL A 274 -6.45 -7.78 0.42
C VAL A 274 -5.88 -9.19 0.42
N VAL A 275 -4.61 -9.32 0.07
CA VAL A 275 -3.92 -10.59 -0.09
C VAL A 275 -2.66 -10.65 0.77
N GLU A 276 -2.33 -11.85 1.24
CA GLU A 276 -0.99 -12.20 1.70
C GLU A 276 -0.26 -12.89 0.53
N VAL A 277 0.91 -12.38 0.18
CA VAL A 277 1.74 -12.88 -0.91
C VAL A 277 3.04 -13.40 -0.33
N ILE A 278 3.43 -14.59 -0.75
CA ILE A 278 4.72 -15.19 -0.48
C ILE A 278 5.36 -15.47 -1.84
N GLY A 279 6.59 -14.99 -2.03
CA GLY A 279 7.27 -15.16 -3.30
C GLY A 279 8.73 -14.75 -3.26
N LYS A 280 9.45 -15.05 -4.34
CA LYS A 280 10.87 -14.71 -4.48
C LYS A 280 11.01 -13.36 -5.18
N VAL A 281 11.90 -12.51 -4.65
CA VAL A 281 12.27 -11.27 -5.31
C VAL A 281 13.03 -11.59 -6.60
N SER A 282 12.51 -11.12 -7.71
CA SER A 282 13.01 -11.28 -9.07
C SER A 282 12.97 -9.93 -9.79
N PHE A 283 13.26 -9.91 -11.08
CA PHE A 283 13.26 -8.69 -11.89
C PHE A 283 12.51 -8.87 -13.19
N HIS A 284 11.75 -7.84 -13.56
CA HIS A 284 11.14 -7.70 -14.87
C HIS A 284 11.45 -6.31 -15.42
N ALA A 285 12.02 -6.25 -16.62
CA ALA A 285 12.45 -5.00 -17.25
C ALA A 285 13.37 -4.09 -16.39
N GLY A 286 14.14 -4.68 -15.46
CA GLY A 286 15.03 -3.96 -14.55
C GLY A 286 14.38 -3.50 -13.24
N GLU A 287 13.06 -3.68 -13.10
CA GLU A 287 12.28 -3.36 -11.92
C GLU A 287 11.94 -4.59 -11.08
N ILE A 288 11.68 -4.36 -9.79
CA ILE A 288 11.43 -5.44 -8.82
C ILE A 288 10.09 -6.10 -9.13
N GLN A 289 10.10 -7.41 -9.28
CA GLN A 289 8.93 -8.27 -9.40
C GLN A 289 9.02 -9.40 -8.39
N ILE A 290 7.89 -9.84 -7.87
CA ILE A 290 7.77 -11.00 -6.99
C ILE A 290 7.27 -12.18 -7.80
N GLU A 291 8.07 -13.23 -7.90
CA GLU A 291 7.62 -14.52 -8.40
C GLU A 291 6.81 -15.22 -7.30
N VAL A 292 5.49 -15.29 -7.51
CA VAL A 292 4.54 -15.75 -6.50
C VAL A 292 4.67 -17.26 -6.29
N SER A 293 5.04 -17.64 -5.07
CA SER A 293 5.03 -19.01 -4.59
C SER A 293 3.64 -19.41 -4.09
N ASP A 294 3.06 -18.55 -3.25
CA ASP A 294 1.73 -18.72 -2.70
C ASP A 294 1.05 -17.38 -2.48
N MET A 295 -0.26 -17.33 -2.69
CA MET A 295 -1.05 -16.12 -2.49
C MET A 295 -2.43 -16.49 -1.95
N ALA A 296 -2.84 -15.81 -0.89
CA ALA A 296 -4.09 -16.06 -0.22
C ALA A 296 -4.84 -14.77 0.07
N ARG A 297 -6.14 -14.75 -0.22
CA ARG A 297 -7.01 -13.65 0.18
C ARG A 297 -7.24 -13.67 1.68
N LEU A 298 -7.07 -12.51 2.31
CA LEU A 298 -7.42 -12.30 3.72
C LEU A 298 -8.90 -11.97 3.86
N TRP A 299 -9.49 -12.36 4.99
CA TRP A 299 -10.91 -12.17 5.27
C TRP A 299 -11.13 -11.62 6.68
N GLY A 300 -12.30 -11.01 6.89
CA GLY A 300 -12.75 -10.62 8.23
C GLY A 300 -11.84 -9.57 8.91
N PRO A 301 -11.60 -9.69 10.22
CA PRO A 301 -10.83 -8.71 10.99
C PRO A 301 -9.41 -8.46 10.47
N ASP A 302 -8.72 -9.51 10.02
CA ASP A 302 -7.34 -9.40 9.53
C ASP A 302 -7.26 -8.54 8.26
N ALA A 303 -8.19 -8.75 7.32
CA ALA A 303 -8.28 -7.94 6.12
C ALA A 303 -8.62 -6.48 6.44
N ALA A 304 -9.51 -6.25 7.42
CA ALA A 304 -9.87 -4.89 7.85
C ALA A 304 -8.69 -4.15 8.46
N GLN A 305 -7.91 -4.81 9.34
CA GLN A 305 -6.71 -4.22 9.95
C GLN A 305 -5.67 -3.85 8.89
N VAL A 306 -5.40 -4.76 7.95
CA VAL A 306 -4.45 -4.48 6.86
C VAL A 306 -4.95 -3.33 6.00
N LYS A 307 -6.23 -3.30 5.63
CA LYS A 307 -6.81 -2.21 4.85
C LYS A 307 -6.68 -0.86 5.55
N THR A 308 -6.94 -0.79 6.85
CA THR A 308 -6.75 0.44 7.65
C THR A 308 -5.29 0.86 7.65
N LYS A 309 -4.35 -0.06 7.86
CA LYS A 309 -2.91 0.26 7.82
C LYS A 309 -2.46 0.80 6.46
N ILE A 310 -2.90 0.17 5.37
CA ILE A 310 -2.62 0.63 4.00
C ILE A 310 -3.12 2.06 3.80
N GLU A 311 -4.37 2.31 4.19
CA GLU A 311 -5.01 3.62 4.08
C GLU A 311 -4.28 4.70 4.89
N GLU A 312 -3.86 4.39 6.13
CA GLU A 312 -3.08 5.30 6.97
C GLU A 312 -1.73 5.65 6.36
N GLU A 313 -0.99 4.67 5.83
CA GLU A 313 0.30 4.90 5.16
C GLU A 313 0.15 5.70 3.87
N LEU A 314 -0.87 5.40 3.05
CA LEU A 314 -1.18 6.17 1.85
C LEU A 314 -1.49 7.63 2.20
N ASN A 315 -2.35 7.87 3.19
CA ASN A 315 -2.69 9.23 3.63
C ASN A 315 -1.45 9.97 4.17
N ARG A 316 -0.59 9.29 4.94
CA ARG A 316 0.65 9.86 5.45
C ARG A 316 1.60 10.27 4.32
N LYS A 317 1.78 9.44 3.30
CA LYS A 317 2.64 9.74 2.13
C LYS A 317 2.05 10.80 1.22
N ALA A 318 0.73 10.79 1.04
CA ALA A 318 0.02 11.72 0.19
C ALA A 318 0.02 13.15 0.73
N GLN A 319 0.21 13.34 2.05
CA GLN A 319 0.26 14.66 2.67
C GLN A 319 1.32 15.55 2.00
N PRO A 320 0.94 16.68 1.38
CA PRO A 320 1.90 17.58 0.75
C PRO A 320 2.66 18.38 1.81
N GLU A 321 3.92 18.67 1.51
CA GLU A 321 4.72 19.61 2.29
C GLU A 321 4.26 21.05 2.04
N ASP A 322 4.34 21.89 3.08
CA ASP A 322 4.05 23.31 2.93
C ASP A 322 5.27 24.04 2.35
N VAL A 323 5.27 24.22 1.04
CA VAL A 323 6.34 24.88 0.28
C VAL A 323 6.14 26.39 0.11
N GLY A 324 5.15 26.97 0.80
CA GLY A 324 4.74 28.36 0.58
C GLY A 324 4.30 28.63 -0.87
N PHE A 325 4.27 29.90 -1.27
CA PHE A 325 3.98 30.32 -2.64
C PHE A 325 5.18 31.02 -3.27
N LEU A 326 5.24 31.08 -4.60
CA LEU A 326 6.32 31.78 -5.31
C LEU A 326 6.29 33.30 -5.10
N ILE A 327 5.15 33.83 -4.67
CA ILE A 327 4.85 35.24 -4.55
C ILE A 327 4.09 35.52 -3.25
N ASP A 328 4.07 36.79 -2.83
CA ASP A 328 3.22 37.22 -1.72
C ASP A 328 1.80 37.48 -2.22
N SER A 329 0.82 36.70 -1.75
CA SER A 329 -0.62 36.91 -2.04
C SER A 329 -1.51 36.47 -0.87
N GLU A 330 -2.31 37.40 -0.36
CA GLU A 330 -3.31 37.11 0.67
C GLU A 330 -4.38 36.10 0.18
N ILE A 331 -4.65 36.10 -1.12
CA ILE A 331 -5.66 35.23 -1.73
C ILE A 331 -5.14 33.80 -1.82
N LEU A 332 -3.89 33.61 -2.24
CA LEU A 332 -3.26 32.28 -2.23
C LEU A 332 -3.18 31.73 -0.79
N GLU A 333 -2.81 32.54 0.20
CA GLU A 333 -2.79 32.11 1.60
C GLU A 333 -4.19 31.68 2.10
N LYS A 334 -5.25 32.37 1.70
CA LYS A 334 -6.64 31.96 2.00
C LYS A 334 -7.06 30.70 1.26
N LEU A 335 -6.56 30.46 0.04
CA LEU A 335 -6.83 29.26 -0.76
C LEU A 335 -5.97 28.06 -0.37
N LYS A 336 -4.89 28.27 0.38
CA LYS A 336 -3.91 27.26 0.75
C LYS A 336 -4.51 25.96 1.29
N PRO A 337 -5.53 25.96 2.18
CA PRO A 337 -6.14 24.72 2.63
C PRO A 337 -6.71 23.87 1.49
N LYS A 338 -7.38 24.50 0.52
CA LYS A 338 -7.94 23.81 -0.67
C LYS A 338 -6.87 23.39 -1.66
N ILE A 339 -5.79 24.18 -1.81
CA ILE A 339 -4.63 23.80 -2.65
C ILE A 339 -3.94 22.57 -2.06
N MET A 340 -3.73 22.53 -0.74
CA MET A 340 -3.15 21.37 -0.05
C MET A 340 -4.07 20.15 -0.13
N GLU A 341 -5.38 20.33 -0.03
CA GLU A 341 -6.36 19.25 -0.22
C GLU A 341 -6.34 18.70 -1.66
N ALA A 342 -6.28 19.56 -2.68
CA ALA A 342 -6.14 19.15 -4.08
C ALA A 342 -4.81 18.41 -4.32
N ALA A 343 -3.71 18.92 -3.77
CA ALA A 343 -2.41 18.26 -3.86
C ALA A 343 -2.44 16.89 -3.18
N PHE A 344 -3.06 16.78 -2.00
CA PHE A 344 -3.26 15.53 -1.28
C PHE A 344 -4.03 14.50 -2.11
N ILE A 345 -5.17 14.88 -2.70
CA ILE A 345 -5.99 13.97 -3.53
C ILE A 345 -5.20 13.48 -4.74
N ILE A 346 -4.49 14.36 -5.43
CA ILE A 346 -3.67 14.01 -6.60
C ILE A 346 -2.51 13.10 -6.20
N ARG A 347 -1.76 13.44 -5.15
CA ARG A 347 -0.65 12.62 -4.64
C ARG A 347 -1.13 11.24 -4.20
N LYS A 348 -2.27 11.16 -3.52
CA LYS A 348 -2.88 9.91 -3.09
C LYS A 348 -3.24 9.01 -4.28
N ALA A 349 -3.86 9.57 -5.32
CA ALA A 349 -4.15 8.82 -6.54
C ALA A 349 -2.86 8.22 -7.17
N ILE A 350 -1.76 8.98 -7.17
CA ILE A 350 -0.46 8.48 -7.66
C ILE A 350 0.07 7.34 -6.78
N TYR A 351 0.08 7.49 -5.46
CA TYR A 351 0.56 6.46 -4.52
C TYR A 351 -0.31 5.20 -4.49
N GLU A 352 -1.58 5.30 -4.90
CA GLU A 352 -2.47 4.16 -5.09
C GLU A 352 -2.30 3.46 -6.43
N GLY A 353 -1.60 4.08 -7.39
CA GLY A 353 -1.56 3.62 -8.78
C GLY A 353 -2.87 3.83 -9.53
N ARG A 354 -3.70 4.78 -9.08
CA ARG A 354 -4.96 5.16 -9.74
C ARG A 354 -4.66 6.08 -10.93
N PRO A 355 -5.25 5.83 -12.12
CA PRO A 355 -5.07 6.71 -13.27
C PRO A 355 -5.57 8.14 -13.01
N ILE A 356 -4.99 9.13 -13.69
CA ILE A 356 -5.38 10.54 -13.62
C ILE A 356 -5.71 11.02 -15.03
N LEU A 357 -6.91 11.59 -15.19
CA LEU A 357 -7.32 12.26 -16.41
C LEU A 357 -7.45 13.77 -16.14
N LEU A 358 -6.58 14.54 -16.78
CA LEU A 358 -6.55 15.99 -16.71
C LEU A 358 -7.29 16.59 -17.91
N ARG A 359 -8.34 17.37 -17.64
CA ARG A 359 -9.05 18.21 -18.61
C ARG A 359 -8.66 19.66 -18.40
N HIS A 360 -8.44 20.40 -19.48
CA HIS A 360 -8.20 21.84 -19.40
C HIS A 360 -8.87 22.60 -20.55
N HIS A 361 -9.14 23.88 -20.40
CA HIS A 361 -9.63 24.71 -21.52
C HIS A 361 -8.55 24.88 -22.60
N ALA A 362 -8.98 25.07 -23.86
CA ALA A 362 -8.13 25.00 -25.04
C ALA A 362 -7.55 26.37 -25.47
N ASP A 363 -7.06 27.15 -24.51
CA ASP A 363 -6.39 28.43 -24.69
C ASP A 363 -5.06 28.50 -23.92
N THR A 364 -4.39 29.65 -23.95
CA THR A 364 -3.05 29.80 -23.36
C THR A 364 -3.05 29.50 -21.86
N ASP A 365 -4.01 30.00 -21.09
CA ASP A 365 -4.06 29.76 -19.63
C ASP A 365 -4.32 28.26 -19.34
N GLY A 366 -5.31 27.65 -19.98
CA GLY A 366 -5.62 26.23 -19.82
C GLY A 366 -4.47 25.30 -20.23
N TYR A 367 -3.81 25.55 -21.37
CA TYR A 367 -2.65 24.75 -21.80
C TYR A 367 -1.47 24.88 -20.84
N VAL A 368 -1.17 26.09 -20.38
CA VAL A 368 -0.10 26.33 -19.39
C VAL A 368 -0.41 25.63 -18.07
N SER A 369 -1.67 25.69 -17.64
CA SER A 369 -2.14 25.04 -16.41
C SER A 369 -2.00 23.51 -16.48
N GLY A 370 -2.46 22.91 -17.58
CA GLY A 370 -2.32 21.48 -17.81
C GLY A 370 -0.87 21.04 -17.87
N LEU A 371 0.01 21.84 -18.50
CA LEU A 371 1.45 21.57 -18.57
C LEU A 371 2.14 21.68 -17.20
N ALA A 372 1.74 22.64 -16.37
CA ALA A 372 2.29 22.82 -15.02
C ALA A 372 2.02 21.57 -14.16
N LEU A 373 0.77 21.09 -14.15
CA LEU A 373 0.39 19.90 -13.40
C LEU A 373 0.97 18.62 -13.99
N GLU A 374 0.97 18.46 -15.32
CA GLU A 374 1.63 17.33 -15.99
C GLU A 374 3.12 17.25 -15.60
N SER A 375 3.81 18.39 -15.54
CA SER A 375 5.22 18.47 -15.17
C SER A 375 5.51 18.04 -13.73
N ALA A 376 4.51 18.06 -12.84
CA ALA A 376 4.62 17.61 -11.45
C ALA A 376 4.14 16.16 -11.27
N ILE A 377 3.04 15.78 -11.93
CA ILE A 377 2.40 14.47 -11.81
C ILE A 377 3.27 13.38 -12.42
N ILE A 378 3.78 13.58 -13.66
CA ILE A 378 4.54 12.54 -14.37
C ILE A 378 5.82 12.12 -13.61
N PRO A 379 6.68 13.05 -13.13
CA PRO A 379 7.87 12.64 -12.38
C PRO A 379 7.54 11.85 -11.11
N LEU A 380 6.56 12.31 -10.32
CA LEU A 380 6.14 11.60 -9.11
C LEU A 380 5.59 10.21 -9.44
N LEU A 381 4.83 10.09 -10.52
CA LEU A 381 4.29 8.83 -11.01
C LEU A 381 5.39 7.84 -11.41
N LYS A 382 6.45 8.33 -12.07
CA LYS A 382 7.64 7.54 -12.43
C LYS A 382 8.47 7.09 -11.22
N GLU A 383 8.48 7.85 -10.13
CA GLU A 383 9.16 7.47 -8.90
C GLU A 383 8.41 6.37 -8.13
N VAL A 384 7.09 6.30 -8.29
CA VAL A 384 6.19 5.43 -7.51
C VAL A 384 5.86 4.13 -8.24
N SER A 385 5.62 4.21 -9.55
CA SER A 385 5.17 3.05 -10.33
C SER A 385 6.35 2.15 -10.71
N PRO A 386 6.23 0.81 -10.54
CA PRO A 386 7.21 -0.13 -11.10
C PRO A 386 7.13 -0.24 -12.63
N ASP A 387 6.07 0.30 -13.25
CA ASP A 387 5.88 0.25 -14.70
C ASP A 387 6.60 1.41 -15.41
N PRO A 388 7.58 1.16 -16.30
CA PRO A 388 8.27 2.21 -17.04
C PRO A 388 7.34 2.98 -18.00
N ASP A 389 6.24 2.36 -18.44
CA ASP A 389 5.27 2.95 -19.36
C ASP A 389 4.08 3.60 -18.63
N ALA A 390 4.13 3.68 -17.30
CA ALA A 390 3.05 4.21 -16.47
C ALA A 390 2.59 5.61 -16.88
N GLU A 391 3.50 6.47 -17.36
CA GLU A 391 3.15 7.82 -17.79
C GLU A 391 2.14 7.85 -18.95
N TRP A 392 2.09 6.79 -19.77
CA TRP A 392 1.26 6.74 -20.97
C TRP A 392 -0.15 6.22 -20.72
N HIS A 393 -0.33 5.41 -19.68
CA HIS A 393 -1.63 4.81 -19.35
C HIS A 393 -2.24 5.33 -18.06
N LEU A 394 -1.44 5.65 -17.04
CA LEU A 394 -1.91 6.23 -15.78
C LEU A 394 -2.07 7.75 -15.82
N PHE A 395 -1.59 8.45 -16.85
CA PHE A 395 -1.84 9.87 -17.03
C PHE A 395 -2.33 10.20 -18.44
N LYS A 396 -3.44 10.93 -18.53
CA LYS A 396 -3.99 11.42 -19.80
C LYS A 396 -4.32 12.90 -19.65
N ARG A 397 -3.85 13.74 -20.57
CA ARG A 397 -4.27 15.15 -20.68
C ARG A 397 -5.10 15.37 -21.93
N ARG A 398 -6.27 16.01 -21.78
CA ARG A 398 -7.20 16.29 -22.88
C ARG A 398 -7.66 17.75 -22.84
N PRO A 399 -7.50 18.55 -23.91
CA PRO A 399 -8.08 19.88 -23.98
C PRO A 399 -9.60 19.82 -24.22
N SER A 400 -10.31 20.82 -23.75
CA SER A 400 -11.76 21.03 -23.94
C SER A 400 -11.94 22.38 -24.62
N ARG A 401 -12.68 22.41 -25.73
CA ARG A 401 -12.87 23.64 -26.51
C ARG A 401 -13.95 24.55 -25.92
N ALA A 402 -14.95 23.96 -25.28
CA ALA A 402 -15.98 24.72 -24.59
C ALA A 402 -15.49 25.22 -23.23
N PRO A 403 -15.99 26.37 -22.76
CA PRO A 403 -15.68 26.93 -21.44
C PRO A 403 -16.50 26.26 -20.32
N PHE A 404 -16.85 24.99 -20.50
CA PHE A 404 -17.47 24.08 -19.52
C PHE A 404 -17.16 22.64 -19.95
N TYR A 405 -17.32 21.67 -19.05
CA TYR A 405 -17.09 20.27 -19.34
C TYR A 405 -18.26 19.67 -20.12
N GLU A 406 -18.13 19.66 -21.45
CA GLU A 406 -19.19 19.22 -22.35
C GLU A 406 -19.61 17.77 -22.11
N LEU A 407 -20.89 17.50 -22.38
CA LEU A 407 -21.44 16.14 -22.28
C LEU A 407 -20.73 15.17 -23.23
N GLU A 408 -20.31 15.63 -24.42
CA GLU A 408 -19.53 14.79 -25.34
C GLU A 408 -18.18 14.38 -24.72
N ASP A 409 -17.49 15.34 -24.12
CA ASP A 409 -16.19 15.13 -23.50
C ASP A 409 -16.27 14.17 -22.30
N VAL A 410 -17.18 14.41 -21.36
CA VAL A 410 -17.32 13.53 -20.18
C VAL A 410 -17.81 12.13 -20.56
N LEU A 411 -18.70 11.99 -21.56
CA LEU A 411 -19.16 10.67 -21.99
C LEU A 411 -18.02 9.90 -22.65
N LYS A 412 -17.21 10.56 -23.48
CA LYS A 412 -16.01 9.96 -24.06
C LYS A 412 -15.05 9.51 -22.97
N ASP A 413 -14.82 10.34 -21.96
CA ASP A 413 -13.93 10.05 -20.85
C ASP A 413 -14.41 8.87 -20.01
N ILE A 414 -15.71 8.78 -19.72
CA ILE A 414 -16.32 7.62 -19.05
C ILE A 414 -16.17 6.35 -19.89
N ILE A 415 -16.43 6.41 -21.21
CA ILE A 415 -16.31 5.25 -22.10
C ILE A 415 -14.88 4.69 -22.05
N PHE A 416 -13.87 5.55 -22.20
CA PHE A 416 -12.47 5.12 -22.14
C PHE A 416 -12.11 4.57 -20.75
N ALA A 417 -12.50 5.24 -19.66
CA ALA A 417 -12.21 4.77 -18.31
C ALA A 417 -12.83 3.40 -17.98
N VAL A 418 -14.07 3.17 -18.40
CA VAL A 418 -14.75 1.87 -18.22
C VAL A 418 -14.13 0.79 -19.10
N GLU A 419 -13.71 1.14 -20.31
CA GLU A 419 -13.01 0.22 -21.21
C GLU A 419 -11.65 -0.20 -20.64
N ASP A 420 -10.85 0.77 -20.18
CA ASP A 420 -9.54 0.53 -19.55
C ASP A 420 -9.69 -0.30 -18.27
N SER A 421 -10.68 0.03 -17.42
CA SER A 421 -10.98 -0.76 -16.21
C SER A 421 -11.35 -2.22 -16.53
N ARG A 422 -12.12 -2.47 -17.61
CA ARG A 422 -12.49 -3.83 -18.03
C ARG A 422 -11.35 -4.59 -18.69
N LYS A 423 -10.51 -3.91 -19.47
CA LYS A 423 -9.42 -4.54 -20.24
C LYS A 423 -8.18 -4.79 -19.39
N PHE A 424 -7.84 -3.83 -18.54
CA PHE A 424 -6.58 -3.78 -17.82
C PHE A 424 -6.75 -3.90 -16.31
N GLY A 425 -7.99 -3.93 -15.81
CA GLY A 425 -8.27 -4.06 -14.37
C GLY A 425 -7.95 -2.80 -13.57
N GLU A 426 -7.83 -1.65 -14.24
CA GLU A 426 -7.54 -0.36 -13.60
C GLU A 426 -8.73 0.15 -12.78
N GLU A 427 -8.43 0.88 -11.70
CA GLU A 427 -9.43 1.69 -11.02
C GLU A 427 -9.88 2.86 -11.91
N LEU A 428 -11.10 3.34 -11.73
CA LEU A 428 -11.58 4.52 -12.45
C LEU A 428 -10.72 5.76 -12.08
N PRO A 429 -10.43 6.64 -13.06
CA PRO A 429 -9.45 7.69 -12.88
C PRO A 429 -9.90 8.73 -11.87
N LEU A 430 -8.94 9.43 -11.27
CA LEU A 430 -9.16 10.77 -10.73
C LEU A 430 -9.32 11.75 -11.90
N ILE A 431 -10.40 12.55 -11.88
CA ILE A 431 -10.60 13.61 -12.86
C ILE A 431 -10.07 14.93 -12.28
N VAL A 432 -9.16 15.57 -12.99
CA VAL A 432 -8.65 16.91 -12.66
C VAL A 432 -9.10 17.86 -13.75
N ILE A 433 -9.91 18.86 -13.43
CA ILE A 433 -10.36 19.87 -14.39
C ILE A 433 -9.71 21.20 -14.05
N VAL A 434 -9.15 21.85 -15.07
CA VAL A 434 -8.33 23.04 -14.91
C VAL A 434 -8.77 24.11 -15.89
N ASP A 435 -8.82 25.37 -15.45
CA ASP A 435 -9.30 26.49 -16.27
C ASP A 435 -10.71 26.28 -16.83
N ASN A 436 -11.48 25.45 -16.13
CA ASN A 436 -12.81 25.02 -16.49
C ASN A 436 -13.43 24.32 -15.28
N GLY A 437 -14.73 24.00 -15.32
CA GLY A 437 -15.33 23.13 -14.30
C GLY A 437 -15.90 23.83 -13.07
N GLY A 438 -15.58 25.12 -12.86
CA GLY A 438 -15.95 25.85 -11.66
C GLY A 438 -17.39 26.38 -11.66
N THR A 439 -18.23 26.02 -12.64
CA THR A 439 -19.54 26.66 -12.86
C THR A 439 -20.72 25.69 -12.77
N SER A 440 -21.94 26.24 -12.75
CA SER A 440 -23.18 25.46 -12.77
C SER A 440 -23.35 24.62 -14.05
N GLU A 441 -22.76 25.07 -15.15
CA GLU A 441 -22.81 24.43 -16.47
C GLU A 441 -22.11 23.07 -16.48
N ASP A 442 -21.19 22.83 -15.54
CA ASP A 442 -20.41 21.60 -15.40
C ASP A 442 -21.14 20.49 -14.61
N ILE A 443 -22.15 20.87 -13.81
CA ILE A 443 -22.91 19.94 -12.94
C ILE A 443 -23.47 18.72 -13.70
N PRO A 444 -24.03 18.84 -14.92
CA PRO A 444 -24.48 17.69 -15.69
C PRO A 444 -23.38 16.65 -15.95
N ALA A 445 -22.13 17.07 -16.18
CA ALA A 445 -20.99 16.18 -16.35
C ALA A 445 -20.64 15.49 -15.02
N TYR A 446 -20.57 16.24 -13.93
CA TYR A 446 -20.23 15.70 -12.61
C TYR A 446 -21.25 14.71 -12.07
N ARG A 447 -22.55 14.93 -12.30
CA ARG A 447 -23.59 13.95 -11.93
C ARG A 447 -23.35 12.58 -12.56
N ARG A 448 -22.84 12.54 -13.80
CA ARG A 448 -22.52 11.28 -14.50
C ARG A 448 -21.29 10.63 -13.89
N LEU A 449 -20.23 11.39 -13.61
CA LEU A 449 -19.02 10.88 -12.98
C LEU A 449 -19.27 10.36 -11.55
N LYS A 450 -20.05 11.08 -10.74
CA LYS A 450 -20.43 10.65 -9.38
C LYS A 450 -21.25 9.36 -9.38
N ALA A 451 -22.04 9.09 -10.42
CA ALA A 451 -22.74 7.80 -10.55
C ALA A 451 -21.78 6.60 -10.66
N TYR A 452 -20.52 6.82 -11.04
CA TYR A 452 -19.45 5.82 -11.07
C TYR A 452 -18.51 5.91 -9.86
N GLY A 453 -18.76 6.81 -8.90
CA GLY A 453 -17.88 7.01 -7.74
C GLY A 453 -16.51 7.61 -8.10
N VAL A 454 -16.44 8.35 -9.20
CA VAL A 454 -15.21 8.99 -9.67
C VAL A 454 -14.89 10.24 -8.85
N PRO A 455 -13.67 10.37 -8.28
CA PRO A 455 -13.24 11.59 -7.60
C PRO A 455 -12.90 12.71 -8.59
N ILE A 456 -13.19 13.95 -8.22
CA ILE A 456 -13.06 15.14 -9.07
C ILE A 456 -12.37 16.27 -8.31
N VAL A 457 -11.28 16.78 -8.88
CA VAL A 457 -10.57 18.00 -8.45
C VAL A 457 -10.81 19.09 -9.50
N VAL A 458 -11.19 20.29 -9.06
CA VAL A 458 -11.36 21.45 -9.95
C VAL A 458 -10.41 22.57 -9.52
N VAL A 459 -9.70 23.14 -10.50
CA VAL A 459 -8.82 24.31 -10.34
C VAL A 459 -9.22 25.33 -11.39
N ASP A 460 -9.99 26.32 -10.98
CA ASP A 460 -10.61 27.28 -11.90
C ASP A 460 -10.58 28.69 -11.32
N HIS A 461 -10.75 29.69 -12.16
CA HIS A 461 -10.82 31.10 -11.80
C HIS A 461 -12.07 31.80 -12.35
N HIS A 462 -12.91 31.11 -13.12
CA HIS A 462 -14.21 31.62 -13.55
C HIS A 462 -15.16 31.78 -12.36
N ASP A 463 -16.10 32.74 -12.46
CA ASP A 463 -17.12 32.93 -11.43
C ASP A 463 -18.08 31.74 -11.39
N PRO A 464 -18.21 31.04 -10.25
CA PRO A 464 -19.19 29.96 -10.11
C PRO A 464 -20.65 30.40 -10.25
N ARG A 465 -20.93 31.71 -10.14
CA ARG A 465 -22.24 32.40 -10.19
C ARG A 465 -23.20 32.02 -9.07
N GLU A 466 -23.51 30.74 -8.91
CA GLU A 466 -24.46 30.23 -7.92
C GLU A 466 -23.75 29.79 -6.64
N PHE A 467 -24.06 30.45 -5.53
CA PHE A 467 -23.47 30.17 -4.22
C PHE A 467 -24.48 29.65 -3.22
N VAL A 468 -24.09 28.61 -2.47
CA VAL A 468 -24.88 28.03 -1.37
C VAL A 468 -24.49 28.61 -0.02
N SER A 469 -23.25 29.13 0.12
CA SER A 469 -22.79 29.89 1.29
C SER A 469 -21.68 30.86 0.92
N GLU A 470 -21.15 31.61 1.90
CA GLU A 470 -20.12 32.63 1.69
C GLU A 470 -18.88 32.07 0.95
N ASN A 471 -18.41 30.87 1.30
CA ASN A 471 -17.20 30.28 0.72
C ASN A 471 -17.48 28.97 -0.03
N ARG A 472 -18.73 28.78 -0.49
CA ARG A 472 -19.15 27.55 -1.18
C ARG A 472 -20.11 27.81 -2.34
N ALA A 473 -19.73 27.34 -3.52
CA ALA A 473 -20.53 27.37 -4.74
C ALA A 473 -21.46 26.15 -4.84
N LEU A 474 -22.52 26.23 -5.67
CA LEU A 474 -23.42 25.09 -5.93
C LEU A 474 -22.67 23.91 -6.55
N VAL A 475 -21.69 24.18 -7.42
CA VAL A 475 -20.86 23.15 -8.05
C VAL A 475 -20.04 22.33 -7.03
N ASP A 476 -19.72 22.91 -5.86
CA ASP A 476 -18.96 22.26 -4.79
C ASP A 476 -19.69 21.08 -4.14
N GLU A 477 -20.97 20.86 -4.44
CA GLU A 477 -21.69 19.65 -4.00
C GLU A 477 -21.34 18.41 -4.85
N TYR A 478 -20.76 18.62 -6.03
CA TYR A 478 -20.54 17.57 -7.03
C TYR A 478 -19.07 17.23 -7.25
N VAL A 479 -18.15 17.98 -6.64
CA VAL A 479 -16.70 17.79 -6.74
C VAL A 479 -16.09 17.59 -5.37
N ASP A 480 -14.94 16.93 -5.29
CA ASP A 480 -14.30 16.58 -4.02
C ASP A 480 -13.49 17.77 -3.47
N VAL A 481 -12.87 18.56 -4.36
CA VAL A 481 -12.25 19.83 -4.02
C VAL A 481 -12.35 20.80 -5.19
N HIS A 482 -12.59 22.07 -4.87
CA HIS A 482 -12.66 23.17 -5.83
C HIS A 482 -11.77 24.30 -5.34
N VAL A 483 -10.66 24.53 -6.05
CA VAL A 483 -9.72 25.63 -5.85
C VAL A 483 -10.12 26.77 -6.78
N ASN A 484 -10.63 27.86 -6.23
CA ASN A 484 -11.04 29.02 -7.02
C ASN A 484 -11.00 30.33 -6.19
N PRO A 485 -10.36 31.41 -6.69
CA PRO A 485 -10.25 32.69 -5.98
C PRO A 485 -11.61 33.31 -5.62
N HIS A 486 -12.66 33.06 -6.41
CA HIS A 486 -14.02 33.54 -6.10
C HIS A 486 -14.56 33.02 -4.78
N LEU A 487 -14.07 31.86 -4.29
CA LEU A 487 -14.48 31.29 -3.01
C LEU A 487 -13.95 32.07 -1.80
N VAL A 488 -12.91 32.89 -1.97
CA VAL A 488 -12.32 33.71 -0.90
C VAL A 488 -12.44 35.21 -1.16
N LYS A 489 -12.54 35.60 -2.43
CA LYS A 489 -12.74 36.98 -2.88
C LYS A 489 -13.54 36.98 -4.18
N ARG A 490 -14.84 37.26 -4.06
CA ARG A 490 -15.75 37.35 -5.21
C ARG A 490 -15.23 38.34 -6.26
N GLY A 491 -15.36 37.94 -7.53
CA GLY A 491 -14.96 38.77 -8.67
C GLY A 491 -13.46 38.81 -8.94
N TYR A 492 -12.64 38.01 -8.23
CA TYR A 492 -11.19 38.01 -8.41
C TYR A 492 -10.73 37.00 -9.47
N TYR A 493 -11.21 37.18 -10.70
CA TYR A 493 -10.84 36.35 -11.85
C TYR A 493 -9.40 36.57 -12.33
N GLU A 494 -8.78 37.69 -11.94
CA GLU A 494 -7.44 38.09 -12.39
C GLU A 494 -6.33 37.12 -11.92
N LEU A 495 -6.58 36.29 -10.90
CA LEU A 495 -5.69 35.19 -10.51
C LEU A 495 -6.03 33.94 -11.34
N THR A 496 -5.35 33.81 -12.48
CA THR A 496 -5.70 32.85 -13.54
C THR A 496 -5.45 31.39 -13.14
N ALA A 497 -6.05 30.45 -13.86
CA ALA A 497 -5.87 29.02 -13.57
C ALA A 497 -4.41 28.60 -13.71
N GLY A 498 -3.63 29.19 -14.62
CA GLY A 498 -2.21 28.88 -14.78
C GLY A 498 -1.34 29.30 -13.60
N MET A 499 -1.73 30.37 -12.90
CA MET A 499 -1.12 30.77 -11.64
C MET A 499 -1.44 29.75 -10.54
N LEU A 500 -2.72 29.41 -10.37
CA LEU A 500 -3.19 28.43 -9.37
C LEU A 500 -2.59 27.04 -9.59
N ALA A 501 -2.60 26.56 -10.84
CA ALA A 501 -2.10 25.25 -11.23
C ALA A 501 -0.58 25.12 -11.05
N THR A 502 0.18 26.21 -11.24
CA THR A 502 1.62 26.22 -10.96
C THR A 502 1.90 26.10 -9.46
N GLU A 503 1.17 26.83 -8.62
CA GLU A 503 1.33 26.68 -7.17
C GLU A 503 0.92 25.27 -6.72
N LEU A 504 -0.23 24.77 -7.19
CA LEU A 504 -0.66 23.39 -6.91
C LEU A 504 0.40 22.35 -7.35
N ALA A 505 1.00 22.52 -8.53
CA ALA A 505 2.06 21.64 -9.02
C ALA A 505 3.27 21.59 -8.06
N ARG A 506 3.62 22.71 -7.42
CA ARG A 506 4.70 22.76 -6.40
C ARG A 506 4.34 21.99 -5.14
N PHE A 507 3.08 22.01 -4.70
CA PHE A 507 2.61 21.18 -3.58
C PHE A 507 2.52 19.68 -3.95
N ILE A 508 2.29 19.36 -5.23
CA ILE A 508 2.28 17.97 -5.71
C ILE A 508 3.70 17.38 -5.74
N TYR A 509 4.65 18.09 -6.37
CA TYR A 509 6.03 17.63 -6.54
C TYR A 509 7.01 18.81 -6.48
N PRO A 510 7.48 19.20 -5.28
CA PRO A 510 8.33 20.38 -5.08
C PRO A 510 9.56 20.50 -6.01
N PRO A 511 10.28 19.40 -6.37
CA PRO A 511 11.43 19.50 -7.27
C PRO A 511 11.13 20.07 -8.67
N VAL A 512 9.87 20.14 -9.08
CA VAL A 512 9.45 20.73 -10.36
C VAL A 512 9.61 22.25 -10.41
N GLU A 513 9.68 22.94 -9.26
CA GLU A 513 9.54 24.39 -9.14
C GLU A 513 10.41 25.16 -10.15
N GLU A 514 11.70 24.84 -10.21
CA GLU A 514 12.63 25.48 -11.14
C GLU A 514 12.21 25.32 -12.60
N LYS A 515 11.60 24.20 -12.97
CA LYS A 515 11.14 23.96 -14.34
C LYS A 515 9.93 24.82 -14.70
N ILE A 516 9.03 25.11 -13.75
CA ILE A 516 7.70 25.66 -14.04
C ILE A 516 7.44 27.07 -13.52
N LYS A 517 8.28 27.64 -12.65
CA LYS A 517 8.01 28.95 -11.99
C LYS A 517 7.87 30.17 -12.92
N HIS A 518 8.18 30.02 -14.21
CA HIS A 518 7.98 31.05 -15.24
C HIS A 518 6.60 30.94 -15.94
N LEU A 519 5.92 29.80 -15.83
CA LEU A 519 4.64 29.52 -16.47
C LEU A 519 3.50 30.48 -16.08
N PRO A 520 3.35 30.89 -14.80
CA PRO A 520 2.30 31.84 -14.40
C PRO A 520 2.31 33.15 -15.19
N ALA A 521 3.49 33.61 -15.62
CA ALA A 521 3.62 34.82 -16.42
C ALA A 521 3.13 34.66 -17.87
N ILE A 522 3.23 33.46 -18.43
CA ILE A 522 2.68 33.14 -19.77
C ILE A 522 1.16 33.06 -19.68
N ALA A 523 0.66 32.30 -18.71
CA ALA A 523 -0.74 32.15 -18.36
C ALA A 523 -1.45 33.52 -18.18
N GLY A 524 -0.96 34.34 -17.25
CA GLY A 524 -1.52 35.67 -17.01
C GLY A 524 -1.43 36.62 -18.21
N THR A 525 -0.47 36.41 -19.12
CA THR A 525 -0.38 37.20 -20.36
C THR A 525 -1.46 36.79 -21.36
N GLY A 526 -1.73 35.49 -21.50
CA GLY A 526 -2.82 34.96 -22.34
C GLY A 526 -4.19 35.50 -21.93
N ASP A 527 -4.43 35.48 -20.62
CA ASP A 527 -5.67 35.95 -20.00
C ASP A 527 -5.74 37.45 -19.74
N ARG A 528 -4.65 38.18 -20.04
CA ARG A 528 -4.55 39.63 -19.87
C ARG A 528 -4.83 40.06 -18.43
N SER A 529 -4.33 39.29 -17.48
CA SER A 529 -4.43 39.56 -16.05
C SER A 529 -3.78 40.90 -15.69
N ASN A 530 -4.44 41.64 -14.81
CA ASN A 530 -3.98 42.87 -14.17
C ASN A 530 -3.81 42.68 -12.65
N ALA A 531 -3.77 41.43 -12.17
CA ALA A 531 -3.56 41.12 -10.76
C ALA A 531 -2.20 41.66 -10.27
N PRO A 532 -2.09 42.18 -9.04
CA PRO A 532 -0.81 42.46 -8.39
C PRO A 532 0.12 41.23 -8.37
N GLU A 533 -0.45 40.03 -8.23
CA GLU A 533 0.24 38.74 -8.32
C GLU A 533 0.97 38.55 -9.65
N PHE A 534 0.33 38.94 -10.76
CA PHE A 534 0.87 38.78 -12.11
C PHE A 534 2.18 39.53 -12.31
N GLU A 535 2.28 40.76 -11.78
CA GLU A 535 3.52 41.54 -11.83
C GLU A 535 4.69 40.83 -11.11
N GLN A 536 4.40 40.15 -10.01
CA GLN A 536 5.41 39.37 -9.30
C GLN A 536 5.86 38.17 -10.13
N TYR A 537 4.93 37.43 -10.74
CA TYR A 537 5.24 36.32 -11.63
C TYR A 537 6.03 36.76 -12.88
N LYS A 538 5.71 37.92 -13.49
CA LYS A 538 6.50 38.48 -14.59
C LYS A 538 7.95 38.73 -14.18
N ARG A 539 8.19 39.23 -12.96
CA ARG A 539 9.56 39.41 -12.44
C ARG A 539 10.30 38.07 -12.34
N ILE A 540 9.64 37.01 -11.87
CA ILE A 540 10.22 35.66 -11.80
C ILE A 540 10.59 35.15 -13.20
N ALA A 541 9.67 35.23 -14.17
CA ALA A 541 9.92 34.80 -15.54
C ALA A 541 11.10 35.55 -16.19
N LYS A 542 11.18 36.86 -15.97
CA LYS A 542 12.28 37.71 -16.44
C LYS A 542 13.62 37.34 -15.78
N GLN A 543 13.65 37.16 -14.47
CA GLN A 543 14.87 36.81 -13.73
C GLN A 543 15.39 35.43 -14.09
N MET A 544 14.50 34.46 -14.28
CA MET A 544 14.87 33.06 -14.47
C MET A 544 15.18 32.71 -15.93
N LYS A 545 14.37 33.21 -16.86
CA LYS A 545 14.44 32.84 -18.29
C LYS A 545 14.77 34.01 -19.21
N GLY A 546 14.92 35.22 -18.67
CA GLY A 546 15.16 36.42 -19.47
C GLY A 546 13.94 36.85 -20.31
N LEU A 547 12.75 36.30 -20.04
CA LEU A 547 11.55 36.57 -20.83
C LEU A 547 11.08 38.01 -20.62
N THR A 548 11.03 38.77 -21.71
CA THR A 548 10.45 40.12 -21.73
C THR A 548 8.93 40.06 -21.90
N GLU A 549 8.23 41.18 -21.69
CA GLU A 549 6.79 41.24 -21.95
C GLU A 549 6.45 40.97 -23.42
N GLU A 550 7.33 41.33 -24.35
CA GLU A 550 7.14 41.04 -25.76
C GLU A 550 7.28 39.54 -26.05
N ASP A 551 8.21 38.86 -25.37
CA ASP A 551 8.36 37.40 -25.48
C ASP A 551 7.13 36.69 -24.93
N LEU A 552 6.64 37.09 -23.76
CA LEU A 552 5.43 36.53 -23.15
C LEU A 552 4.22 36.67 -24.08
N LYS A 553 4.04 37.84 -24.72
CA LYS A 553 2.95 38.08 -25.69
C LYS A 553 3.09 37.34 -27.02
N LYS A 554 4.30 36.89 -27.37
CA LYS A 554 4.53 36.06 -28.57
C LYS A 554 4.30 34.58 -28.30
N ILE A 555 4.54 34.16 -27.05
CA ILE A 555 4.31 32.78 -26.60
C ILE A 555 2.82 32.57 -26.32
N ALA A 556 2.19 33.52 -25.64
CA ALA A 556 0.75 33.55 -25.36
C ALA A 556 -0.05 33.84 -26.63
#